data_AF-A0A1H2T9E6-F1
#
_entry.id   AF-A0A1H2T9E6-F1
#
_cell.length_a   1.000
_cell.length_b   1.000
_cell.length_c   1.000
_cell.angle_alpha   90.00
_cell.angle_beta   90.00
_cell.angle_gamma   90.00
#
_symmetry.space_group_name_H-M   'P 1'
#
loop_
_entity.id
_entity.type
_entity.pdbx_description
1 polymer ?
#
loop_
_entity_poly.entity_id
_entity_poly.type
_entity_poly.pdbx_seq_one_letter_code
_entity_poly.pdbx_strand_id
1 'polypeptide(L)'
;MAKLLVGRQEDLRSITCYDPSAGTGTLLMALAHEIGERNCSIYSQDISEKSSEMLRLNLILNDLAPSLQNVIQGNTLTEPYHKDPHTEALRQFDFVVSNPPFKLDFPEYRDHLAADSIRFWAGVPNAVKKADPNKPKMAIYTCFIQHVINSLNPKGKGAIVIPTGFITAKSGVERKILQRIVDEHWVYGCVSMPSNVFATTGTNVSVLFFDKSATTDKVILIDASKLGEEYQEGNNKKKRLRPFEVDKIVNTFLDKKAEDDFSVAVTYEEIKEKGYSLSAGQYFDIKIAYEDITEEEFNTRMTQYQTDLEAQFKESHRLEEEILKQLKSLRYNTDK
;
A
#
# COMPACT_ATOMS: atom_id res chain seq x y z
N MET A 1 8.83 -8.95 0.38
CA MET A 1 7.50 -9.48 0.75
C MET A 1 7.63 -10.91 1.27
N ALA A 2 8.02 -11.89 0.45
CA ALA A 2 8.22 -13.29 0.85
C ALA A 2 9.05 -13.45 2.16
N LYS A 3 10.29 -12.94 2.17
CA LYS A 3 11.17 -12.87 3.36
C LYS A 3 10.48 -12.34 4.63
N LEU A 4 9.67 -11.28 4.49
CA LEU A 4 8.98 -10.63 5.62
C LEU A 4 7.78 -11.44 6.12
N LEU A 5 7.15 -12.20 5.23
CA LEU A 5 5.96 -12.98 5.50
C LEU A 5 6.32 -14.33 6.15
N VAL A 6 7.33 -15.01 5.60
CA VAL A 6 7.87 -16.28 6.11
C VAL A 6 8.67 -16.05 7.41
N GLY A 7 9.48 -15.00 7.46
CA GLY A 7 10.32 -14.68 8.61
C GLY A 7 11.44 -15.71 8.81
N ARG A 8 11.77 -16.03 10.06
CA ARG A 8 12.85 -16.98 10.43
C ARG A 8 12.33 -18.39 10.75
N GLN A 9 11.26 -18.83 10.08
CA GLN A 9 10.66 -20.13 10.35
C GLN A 9 11.44 -21.23 9.60
N GLU A 10 12.04 -22.16 10.34
CA GLU A 10 12.92 -23.19 9.75
C GLU A 10 12.18 -24.51 9.42
N ASP A 11 10.97 -24.73 9.95
CA ASP A 11 10.23 -26.00 9.82
C ASP A 11 8.87 -25.85 9.14
N LEU A 12 8.84 -25.20 7.97
CA LEU A 12 7.64 -25.13 7.15
C LEU A 12 7.46 -26.41 6.33
N ARG A 13 6.29 -27.07 6.47
CA ARG A 13 5.92 -28.26 5.69
C ARG A 13 4.45 -28.21 5.30
N SER A 14 4.17 -28.70 4.10
CA SER A 14 2.80 -28.80 3.56
C SER A 14 2.02 -27.47 3.59
N ILE A 15 2.73 -26.37 3.35
CA ILE A 15 2.19 -25.02 3.39
C ILE A 15 1.38 -24.72 2.14
N THR A 16 0.21 -24.11 2.30
CA THR A 16 -0.62 -23.71 1.18
C THR A 16 -0.49 -22.21 0.91
N CYS A 17 -0.09 -21.85 -0.31
CA CYS A 17 0.13 -20.48 -0.73
C CYS A 17 -0.89 -20.08 -1.80
N TYR A 18 -1.51 -18.91 -1.66
CA TYR A 18 -2.53 -18.43 -2.60
C TYR A 18 -2.27 -17.00 -3.08
N ASP A 19 -2.51 -16.74 -4.38
CA ASP A 19 -2.59 -15.38 -4.93
C ASP A 19 -3.88 -15.21 -5.76
N PRO A 20 -4.81 -14.32 -5.35
CA PRO A 20 -6.07 -14.05 -6.03
C PRO A 20 -5.94 -13.15 -7.27
N SER A 21 -4.75 -12.65 -7.56
CA SER A 21 -4.45 -11.75 -8.67
C SER A 21 -3.02 -12.02 -9.17
N ALA A 22 -2.76 -13.29 -9.50
CA ALA A 22 -1.39 -13.81 -9.56
C ALA A 22 -0.52 -13.21 -10.67
N GLY A 23 -1.12 -12.69 -11.74
CA GLY A 23 -0.39 -12.29 -12.93
C GLY A 23 0.51 -13.44 -13.42
N THR A 24 1.80 -13.16 -13.65
CA THR A 24 2.79 -14.18 -14.02
C THR A 24 3.29 -15.02 -12.84
N GLY A 25 2.79 -14.76 -11.63
CA GLY A 25 3.05 -15.48 -10.38
C GLY A 25 4.44 -15.29 -9.78
N THR A 26 5.13 -14.20 -10.11
CA THR A 26 6.46 -13.87 -9.54
C THR A 26 6.45 -13.80 -8.01
N LEU A 27 5.37 -13.28 -7.40
CA LEU A 27 5.22 -13.26 -5.95
C LEU A 27 5.07 -14.65 -5.35
N LEU A 28 4.29 -15.52 -6.00
CA LEU A 28 4.13 -16.92 -5.58
C LEU A 28 5.44 -17.70 -5.69
N MET A 29 6.24 -17.46 -6.75
CA MET A 29 7.54 -18.11 -6.90
C MET A 29 8.52 -17.63 -5.82
N ALA A 30 8.60 -16.32 -5.57
CA ALA A 30 9.45 -15.79 -4.51
C ALA A 30 9.05 -16.33 -3.12
N LEU A 31 7.76 -16.54 -2.88
CA LEU A 31 7.25 -17.15 -1.65
C LEU A 31 7.61 -18.64 -1.58
N ALA A 32 7.46 -19.39 -2.67
CA ALA A 32 7.82 -20.80 -2.74
C ALA A 32 9.32 -21.03 -2.47
N HIS A 33 10.18 -20.20 -3.07
CA HIS A 33 11.64 -20.26 -2.86
C HIS A 33 12.03 -19.98 -1.41
N GLU A 34 11.33 -19.06 -0.74
CA GLU A 34 11.59 -18.74 0.67
C GLU A 34 11.12 -19.87 1.62
N ILE A 35 10.05 -20.59 1.28
CA ILE A 35 9.52 -21.71 2.07
C ILE A 35 10.28 -23.03 1.77
N GLY A 36 10.83 -23.14 0.57
CA GLY A 36 11.24 -24.39 -0.06
C GLY A 36 10.12 -24.95 -0.93
N GLU A 37 10.41 -25.20 -2.20
CA GLU A 37 9.45 -25.52 -3.24
C GLU A 37 8.71 -26.84 -2.95
N ARG A 38 9.42 -27.80 -2.34
CA ARG A 38 8.85 -29.10 -1.93
C ARG A 38 7.97 -29.04 -0.69
N ASN A 39 8.03 -27.93 0.05
CA ASN A 39 7.30 -27.75 1.30
C ASN A 39 6.00 -26.97 1.11
N CYS A 40 5.68 -26.55 -0.12
CA CYS A 40 4.50 -25.73 -0.39
C CYS A 40 3.67 -26.24 -1.56
N SER A 41 2.40 -25.82 -1.60
CA SER A 41 1.48 -26.00 -2.72
C SER A 41 0.95 -24.64 -3.14
N ILE A 42 1.04 -24.35 -4.43
CA ILE A 42 0.65 -23.07 -5.00
C ILE A 42 -0.79 -23.15 -5.49
N TYR A 43 -1.56 -22.12 -5.17
CA TYR A 43 -2.91 -21.86 -5.64
C TYR A 43 -2.94 -20.48 -6.26
N SER A 44 -3.62 -20.32 -7.39
CA SER A 44 -3.73 -19.01 -8.01
C SER A 44 -5.02 -18.83 -8.75
N GLN A 45 -5.43 -17.58 -8.89
CA GLN A 45 -6.47 -17.20 -9.81
C GLN A 45 -6.12 -15.87 -10.48
N ASP A 46 -6.28 -15.79 -11.80
CA ASP A 46 -6.07 -14.56 -12.55
C ASP A 46 -7.07 -14.45 -13.71
N ILE A 47 -7.51 -13.23 -14.01
CA ILE A 47 -8.45 -13.00 -15.12
C ILE A 47 -7.80 -13.21 -16.49
N SER A 48 -6.48 -13.01 -16.58
CA SER A 48 -5.70 -13.13 -17.81
C SER A 48 -5.26 -14.57 -18.05
N GLU A 49 -5.73 -15.13 -19.16
CA GLU A 49 -5.30 -16.44 -19.66
C GLU A 49 -3.80 -16.49 -19.90
N LYS A 50 -3.25 -15.51 -20.64
CA LYS A 50 -1.81 -15.38 -20.90
C LYS A 50 -0.98 -15.39 -19.61
N SER A 51 -1.45 -14.70 -18.58
CA SER A 51 -0.76 -14.64 -17.28
C SER A 51 -0.79 -16.00 -16.58
N SER A 52 -1.94 -16.67 -16.61
CA SER A 52 -2.10 -18.03 -16.08
C SER A 52 -1.22 -19.06 -16.81
N GLU A 53 -1.08 -18.96 -18.14
CA GLU A 53 -0.18 -19.81 -18.92
C GLU A 53 1.29 -19.59 -18.54
N MET A 54 1.71 -18.32 -18.42
CA MET A 54 3.06 -17.99 -17.97
C MET A 54 3.34 -18.51 -16.56
N LEU A 55 2.36 -18.44 -15.65
CA LEU A 55 2.49 -19.02 -14.32
C LEU A 55 2.64 -20.55 -14.37
N ARG A 56 1.88 -21.26 -15.22
CA ARG A 56 2.05 -22.71 -15.39
C ARG A 56 3.46 -23.07 -15.86
N LEU A 57 4.02 -22.30 -16.81
CA LEU A 57 5.41 -22.48 -17.24
C LEU A 57 6.39 -22.24 -16.08
N ASN A 58 6.20 -21.15 -15.31
CA ASN A 58 7.04 -20.85 -14.14
C ASN A 58 6.99 -21.98 -13.10
N LEU A 59 5.82 -22.57 -12.84
CA LEU A 59 5.68 -23.71 -11.92
C LEU A 59 6.47 -24.93 -12.39
N ILE A 60 6.41 -25.25 -13.69
CA ILE A 60 7.16 -26.38 -14.26
C ILE A 60 8.67 -26.15 -14.11
N LEU A 61 9.15 -24.93 -14.39
CA LEU A 61 10.57 -24.59 -14.34
C LEU A 61 11.14 -24.53 -12.92
N ASN A 62 10.29 -24.42 -11.89
CA ASN A 62 10.69 -24.30 -10.49
C ASN A 62 10.26 -25.52 -9.64
N ASP A 63 10.14 -26.71 -10.26
CA ASP A 63 9.80 -27.98 -9.58
C ASP A 63 8.46 -27.98 -8.80
N LEU A 64 7.52 -27.11 -9.19
CA LEU A 64 6.19 -26.96 -8.58
C LEU A 64 5.08 -27.53 -9.48
N ALA A 65 5.42 -28.44 -10.39
CA ALA A 65 4.48 -29.10 -11.30
C ALA A 65 3.22 -29.71 -10.62
N PRO A 66 3.28 -30.26 -9.38
CA PRO A 66 2.08 -30.73 -8.68
C PRO A 66 1.01 -29.65 -8.45
N SER A 67 1.38 -28.37 -8.51
CA SER A 67 0.47 -27.23 -8.32
C SER A 67 -0.23 -26.77 -9.61
N LEU A 68 0.08 -27.36 -10.77
CA LEU A 68 -0.46 -26.91 -12.07
C LEU A 68 -1.99 -26.90 -12.13
N GLN A 69 -2.62 -27.90 -11.52
CA GLN A 69 -4.08 -28.02 -11.46
C GLN A 69 -4.76 -26.92 -10.63
N ASN A 70 -3.99 -26.23 -9.79
CA ASN A 70 -4.49 -25.17 -8.93
C ASN A 70 -4.37 -23.78 -9.58
N VAL A 71 -3.83 -23.69 -10.80
CA VAL A 71 -3.75 -22.44 -11.56
C VAL A 71 -5.04 -22.24 -12.33
N ILE A 72 -5.82 -21.24 -11.94
CA ILE A 72 -7.16 -21.01 -12.49
C ILE A 72 -7.23 -19.69 -13.26
N GLN A 73 -7.83 -19.74 -14.43
CA GLN A 73 -8.19 -18.54 -15.19
C GLN A 73 -9.64 -18.15 -14.84
N GLY A 74 -9.86 -16.92 -14.40
CA GLY A 74 -11.19 -16.43 -14.05
C GLY A 74 -11.17 -15.20 -13.14
N ASN A 75 -12.32 -14.52 -13.00
CA ASN A 75 -12.43 -13.35 -12.14
C ASN A 75 -12.64 -13.76 -10.68
N THR A 76 -11.60 -13.61 -9.86
CA THR A 76 -11.60 -13.99 -8.44
C THR A 76 -12.69 -13.32 -7.60
N LEU A 77 -13.09 -12.09 -7.95
CA LEU A 77 -14.10 -11.37 -7.16
C LEU A 77 -15.50 -11.94 -7.40
N THR A 78 -15.86 -12.20 -8.66
CA THR A 78 -17.19 -12.71 -9.04
C THR A 78 -17.31 -14.22 -8.92
N GLU A 79 -16.28 -14.95 -9.31
CA GLU A 79 -16.26 -16.41 -9.43
C GLU A 79 -15.02 -16.98 -8.74
N PRO A 80 -14.92 -16.88 -7.39
CA PRO A 80 -13.80 -17.46 -6.68
C PRO A 80 -13.82 -18.98 -6.85
N TYR A 81 -12.78 -19.53 -7.49
CA TYR A 81 -12.75 -20.96 -7.82
C TYR A 81 -12.36 -21.80 -6.60
N HIS A 82 -11.40 -21.31 -5.82
CA HIS A 82 -10.86 -22.03 -4.67
C HIS A 82 -11.83 -21.95 -3.50
N LYS A 83 -12.73 -22.92 -3.42
CA LYS A 83 -13.73 -23.08 -2.37
C LYS A 83 -13.50 -24.35 -1.57
N ASP A 84 -13.96 -24.34 -0.33
CA ASP A 84 -14.06 -25.54 0.49
C ASP A 84 -15.15 -26.47 -0.09
N PRO A 85 -14.85 -27.75 -0.35
CA PRO A 85 -15.79 -28.67 -0.99
C PRO A 85 -17.06 -28.96 -0.19
N HIS A 86 -17.06 -28.71 1.12
CA HIS A 86 -18.16 -29.07 2.02
C HIS A 86 -19.07 -27.88 2.32
N THR A 87 -18.49 -26.69 2.42
CA THR A 87 -19.20 -25.47 2.85
C THR A 87 -19.46 -24.49 1.71
N GLU A 88 -18.86 -24.70 0.55
CA GLU A 88 -18.80 -23.74 -0.58
C GLU A 88 -18.21 -22.37 -0.22
N ALA A 89 -17.72 -22.21 1.01
CA ALA A 89 -17.01 -21.02 1.46
C ALA A 89 -15.65 -20.91 0.77
N LEU A 90 -15.02 -19.74 0.84
CA LEU A 90 -13.67 -19.58 0.31
C LEU A 90 -12.73 -20.57 1.01
N ARG A 91 -11.91 -21.25 0.21
CA ARG A 91 -10.81 -22.05 0.75
C ARG A 91 -9.85 -21.12 1.49
N GLN A 92 -9.39 -21.60 2.63
CA GLN A 92 -8.45 -20.86 3.46
C GLN A 92 -7.02 -21.42 3.31
N PHE A 93 -6.04 -20.53 3.37
CA PHE A 93 -4.64 -20.80 3.09
C PHE A 93 -3.73 -20.30 4.22
N ASP A 94 -2.52 -20.87 4.28
CA ASP A 94 -1.50 -20.50 5.27
C ASP A 94 -0.82 -19.18 4.91
N PHE A 95 -0.49 -19.00 3.62
CA PHE A 95 0.01 -17.74 3.10
C PHE A 95 -0.83 -17.23 1.95
N VAL A 96 -1.22 -15.95 2.01
CA VAL A 96 -1.90 -15.27 0.90
C VAL A 96 -1.12 -14.02 0.51
N VAL A 97 -0.61 -13.99 -0.73
CA VAL A 97 0.08 -12.82 -1.29
C VAL A 97 -0.73 -12.23 -2.42
N SER A 98 -0.66 -10.92 -2.64
CA SER A 98 -1.37 -10.29 -3.75
C SER A 98 -0.76 -8.96 -4.15
N ASN A 99 -0.66 -8.72 -5.45
CA ASN A 99 -0.42 -7.41 -6.03
C ASN A 99 -1.56 -7.09 -7.02
N PRO A 100 -2.75 -6.73 -6.50
CA PRO A 100 -3.93 -6.59 -7.32
C PRO A 100 -3.87 -5.30 -8.16
N PRO A 101 -4.69 -5.20 -9.22
CA PRO A 101 -4.87 -3.92 -9.89
C PRO A 101 -5.39 -2.86 -8.90
N PHE A 102 -4.78 -1.67 -8.90
CA PHE A 102 -5.20 -0.61 -7.97
C PHE A 102 -6.51 0.06 -8.38
N LYS A 103 -6.70 0.31 -9.67
CA LYS A 103 -7.94 0.91 -10.16
C LYS A 103 -8.44 0.22 -11.41
N LEU A 104 -9.68 -0.20 -11.38
CA LEU A 104 -10.39 -0.83 -12.50
C LEU A 104 -11.86 -0.46 -12.35
N ASP A 105 -12.53 -0.10 -13.44
CA ASP A 105 -13.99 0.06 -13.41
C ASP A 105 -14.64 -1.30 -13.60
N PHE A 106 -15.62 -1.59 -12.74
CA PHE A 106 -16.38 -2.84 -12.76
C PHE A 106 -17.88 -2.65 -12.53
N PRO A 107 -18.55 -1.68 -13.18
CA PRO A 107 -19.96 -1.37 -12.92
C PRO A 107 -20.88 -2.57 -13.14
N GLU A 108 -20.53 -3.47 -14.08
CA GLU A 108 -21.35 -4.63 -14.48
C GLU A 108 -21.57 -5.64 -13.35
N TYR A 109 -20.57 -5.83 -12.48
CA TYR A 109 -20.65 -6.81 -11.37
C TYR A 109 -20.53 -6.18 -9.99
N ARG A 110 -20.47 -4.83 -9.90
CA ARG A 110 -20.32 -4.11 -8.63
C ARG A 110 -21.45 -4.40 -7.65
N ASP A 111 -22.70 -4.39 -8.10
CA ASP A 111 -23.85 -4.59 -7.22
C ASP A 111 -23.98 -6.05 -6.76
N HIS A 112 -23.54 -7.00 -7.59
CA HIS A 112 -23.41 -8.40 -7.20
C HIS A 112 -22.39 -8.56 -6.06
N LEU A 113 -21.22 -7.90 -6.14
CA LEU A 113 -20.25 -7.90 -5.03
C LEU A 113 -20.82 -7.19 -3.79
N ALA A 114 -21.56 -6.10 -3.97
CA ALA A 114 -22.17 -5.37 -2.85
C ALA A 114 -23.22 -6.18 -2.08
N ALA A 115 -23.88 -7.13 -2.73
CA ALA A 115 -24.86 -8.02 -2.11
C ALA A 115 -24.21 -9.06 -1.18
N ASP A 116 -22.97 -9.46 -1.47
CA ASP A 116 -22.19 -10.40 -0.65
C ASP A 116 -21.51 -9.68 0.53
N SER A 117 -22.33 -9.32 1.52
CA SER A 117 -21.88 -8.64 2.75
C SER A 117 -20.93 -9.47 3.62
N ILE A 118 -20.91 -10.80 3.44
CA ILE A 118 -20.01 -11.70 4.16
C ILE A 118 -18.59 -11.53 3.62
N ARG A 119 -18.40 -11.60 2.30
CA ARG A 119 -17.08 -11.39 1.68
C ARG A 119 -16.68 -9.92 1.68
N PHE A 120 -17.61 -8.99 1.43
CA PHE A 120 -17.36 -7.56 1.31
C PHE A 120 -17.95 -6.76 2.47
N TRP A 121 -17.51 -7.10 3.68
CA TRP A 121 -17.98 -6.53 4.95
C TRP A 121 -17.73 -5.02 5.12
N ALA A 122 -16.73 -4.45 4.46
CA ALA A 122 -16.50 -3.00 4.43
C ALA A 122 -17.33 -2.30 3.34
N GLY A 123 -18.00 -3.08 2.50
CA GLY A 123 -18.64 -2.66 1.26
C GLY A 123 -17.69 -2.70 0.06
N VAL A 124 -18.19 -2.17 -1.05
CA VAL A 124 -17.46 -2.05 -2.32
C VAL A 124 -17.47 -0.59 -2.79
N PRO A 125 -16.47 -0.16 -3.58
CA PRO A 125 -16.40 1.20 -4.11
C PRO A 125 -17.72 1.68 -4.74
N ASN A 126 -17.98 2.99 -4.64
CA ASN A 126 -19.20 3.60 -5.17
C ASN A 126 -19.33 3.38 -6.67
N ALA A 127 -20.56 3.14 -7.13
CA ALA A 127 -20.87 2.92 -8.54
C ALA A 127 -20.52 4.15 -9.38
N VAL A 128 -19.82 3.94 -10.50
CA VAL A 128 -19.77 4.87 -11.62
C VAL A 128 -20.82 4.42 -12.62
N LYS A 129 -21.75 5.31 -13.00
CA LYS A 129 -22.87 4.94 -13.90
C LYS A 129 -22.40 4.45 -15.28
N LYS A 130 -21.22 4.88 -15.72
CA LYS A 130 -20.57 4.44 -16.95
C LYS A 130 -19.05 4.57 -16.76
N ALA A 131 -18.28 3.61 -17.27
CA ALA A 131 -16.83 3.75 -17.35
C ALA A 131 -16.52 4.97 -18.23
N ASP A 132 -15.85 5.96 -17.63
CA ASP A 132 -15.51 7.22 -18.27
C ASP A 132 -13.98 7.34 -18.24
N PRO A 133 -13.30 7.35 -19.40
CA PRO A 133 -11.85 7.48 -19.48
C PRO A 133 -11.31 8.74 -18.76
N ASN A 134 -12.15 9.77 -18.59
CA ASN A 134 -11.79 11.04 -17.97
C ASN A 134 -12.06 11.08 -16.46
N LYS A 135 -12.63 10.02 -15.87
CA LYS A 135 -12.91 9.95 -14.42
C LYS A 135 -11.98 8.96 -13.72
N PRO A 136 -11.68 9.18 -12.42
CA PRO A 136 -10.92 8.22 -11.66
C PRO A 136 -11.68 6.90 -11.58
N LYS A 137 -11.03 5.83 -12.05
CA LYS A 137 -11.53 4.46 -11.97
C LYS A 137 -11.74 4.01 -10.52
N MET A 138 -12.63 3.04 -10.31
CA MET A 138 -12.94 2.49 -8.98
C MET A 138 -11.74 1.83 -8.29
N ALA A 139 -11.69 1.94 -6.96
CA ALA A 139 -10.68 1.38 -6.06
C ALA A 139 -10.82 -0.15 -5.86
N ILE A 140 -10.71 -0.93 -6.93
CA ILE A 140 -10.95 -2.40 -6.91
C ILE A 140 -10.05 -3.14 -5.89
N TYR A 141 -8.86 -2.63 -5.58
CA TYR A 141 -7.95 -3.21 -4.59
C TYR A 141 -8.60 -3.37 -3.19
N THR A 142 -9.58 -2.53 -2.84
CA THR A 142 -10.33 -2.67 -1.57
C THR A 142 -11.15 -3.96 -1.51
N CYS A 143 -11.66 -4.45 -2.64
CA CYS A 143 -12.32 -5.74 -2.75
C CYS A 143 -11.30 -6.89 -2.58
N PHE A 144 -10.09 -6.73 -3.13
CA PHE A 144 -9.02 -7.72 -2.99
C PHE A 144 -8.47 -7.82 -1.57
N ILE A 145 -8.33 -6.71 -0.83
CA ILE A 145 -7.92 -6.77 0.60
C ILE A 145 -8.90 -7.64 1.39
N GLN A 146 -10.21 -7.41 1.22
CA GLN A 146 -11.24 -8.19 1.91
C GLN A 146 -11.19 -9.67 1.49
N HIS A 147 -11.00 -9.95 0.20
CA HIS A 147 -10.83 -11.32 -0.28
C HIS A 147 -9.59 -12.00 0.30
N VAL A 148 -8.43 -11.35 0.31
CA VAL A 148 -7.19 -11.86 0.91
C VAL A 148 -7.41 -12.24 2.37
N ILE A 149 -8.03 -11.35 3.15
CA ILE A 149 -8.31 -11.60 4.57
C ILE A 149 -9.27 -12.79 4.75
N ASN A 150 -10.30 -12.91 3.92
CA ASN A 150 -11.25 -14.02 4.00
C ASN A 150 -10.65 -15.36 3.58
N SER A 151 -9.65 -15.35 2.71
CA SER A 151 -8.90 -16.53 2.25
C SER A 151 -7.74 -16.93 3.18
N LEU A 152 -7.49 -16.19 4.27
CA LEU A 152 -6.54 -16.60 5.30
C LEU A 152 -7.20 -17.54 6.31
N ASN A 153 -6.52 -18.65 6.62
CA ASN A 153 -6.92 -19.50 7.74
C ASN A 153 -6.67 -18.81 9.09
N PRO A 154 -7.19 -19.33 10.23
CA PRO A 154 -7.05 -18.67 11.53
C PRO A 154 -5.62 -18.47 12.03
N LYS A 155 -4.62 -19.15 11.45
CA LYS A 155 -3.19 -18.97 11.76
C LYS A 155 -2.40 -18.43 10.56
N GLY A 156 -3.10 -18.04 9.49
CA GLY A 156 -2.51 -17.70 8.23
C GLY A 156 -1.96 -16.28 8.25
N LYS A 157 -0.94 -16.05 7.42
CA LYS A 157 -0.32 -14.74 7.24
C LYS A 157 -0.50 -14.25 5.81
N GLY A 158 -0.76 -12.97 5.64
CA GLY A 158 -0.97 -12.37 4.32
C GLY A 158 -0.05 -11.19 4.05
N ALA A 159 0.22 -10.92 2.77
CA ALA A 159 0.82 -9.66 2.35
C ALA A 159 0.18 -9.13 1.08
N ILE A 160 -0.20 -7.86 1.06
CA ILE A 160 -0.84 -7.23 -0.09
C ILE A 160 -0.17 -5.89 -0.43
N VAL A 161 0.07 -5.67 -1.72
CA VAL A 161 0.50 -4.37 -2.24
C VAL A 161 -0.70 -3.47 -2.42
N ILE A 162 -0.60 -2.23 -1.93
CA ILE A 162 -1.66 -1.24 -1.97
C ILE A 162 -1.12 0.15 -2.31
N PRO A 163 -1.95 1.08 -2.82
CA PRO A 163 -1.59 2.49 -2.88
C PRO A 163 -1.33 3.06 -1.47
N THR A 164 -0.28 3.87 -1.30
CA THR A 164 0.04 4.50 0.01
C THR A 164 -1.09 5.38 0.55
N GLY A 165 -1.96 5.91 -0.31
CA GLY A 165 -3.15 6.64 0.14
C GLY A 165 -4.11 5.81 1.01
N PHE A 166 -4.10 4.47 0.89
CA PHE A 166 -4.95 3.61 1.71
C PHE A 166 -4.57 3.69 3.18
N ILE A 167 -3.27 3.68 3.53
CA ILE A 167 -2.80 3.60 4.94
C ILE A 167 -3.07 4.86 5.76
N THR A 168 -3.56 5.93 5.13
CA THR A 168 -3.96 7.18 5.78
C THR A 168 -5.41 7.57 5.47
N ALA A 169 -6.21 6.63 4.93
CA ALA A 169 -7.56 6.91 4.49
C ALA A 169 -8.49 7.29 5.66
N LYS A 170 -9.16 8.44 5.51
CA LYS A 170 -10.03 9.03 6.54
C LYS A 170 -11.53 8.72 6.35
N SER A 171 -11.93 8.25 5.17
CA SER A 171 -13.32 7.97 4.83
C SER A 171 -13.43 6.84 3.80
N GLY A 172 -14.67 6.45 3.46
CA GLY A 172 -14.93 5.47 2.41
C GLY A 172 -14.77 4.02 2.85
N VAL A 173 -14.63 3.13 1.86
CA VAL A 173 -14.44 1.69 2.07
C VAL A 173 -13.06 1.43 2.67
N GLU A 174 -12.05 2.18 2.21
CA GLU A 174 -10.68 2.13 2.71
C GLU A 174 -10.62 2.31 4.23
N ARG A 175 -11.32 3.34 4.74
CA ARG A 175 -11.41 3.63 6.17
C ARG A 175 -12.04 2.47 6.96
N LYS A 176 -13.14 1.91 6.47
CA LYS A 176 -13.83 0.79 7.13
C LYS A 176 -12.95 -0.45 7.17
N ILE A 177 -12.20 -0.72 6.10
CA ILE A 177 -11.22 -1.83 6.07
C ILE A 177 -10.12 -1.56 7.09
N LEU A 178 -9.49 -0.39 7.09
CA LEU A 178 -8.46 -0.01 8.05
C LEU A 178 -8.92 -0.16 9.50
N GLN A 179 -10.14 0.29 9.80
CA GLN A 179 -10.71 0.17 11.14
C GLN A 179 -10.78 -1.29 11.57
N ARG A 180 -11.40 -2.14 10.75
CA ARG A 180 -11.57 -3.54 11.11
C ARG A 180 -10.25 -4.29 11.25
N ILE A 181 -9.28 -4.11 10.33
CA ILE A 181 -8.01 -4.85 10.41
C ILE A 181 -7.18 -4.48 11.66
N VAL A 182 -7.36 -3.25 12.17
CA VAL A 182 -6.73 -2.78 13.42
C VAL A 182 -7.53 -3.29 14.62
N ASP A 183 -8.86 -3.17 14.60
CA ASP A 183 -9.72 -3.59 15.71
C ASP A 183 -9.64 -5.10 15.97
N GLU A 184 -9.56 -5.90 14.91
CA GLU A 184 -9.42 -7.36 14.97
C GLU A 184 -7.96 -7.82 15.16
N HIS A 185 -7.01 -6.89 15.28
CA HIS A 185 -5.58 -7.17 15.43
C HIS A 185 -4.99 -8.01 14.28
N TRP A 186 -5.59 -7.93 13.09
CA TRP A 186 -5.13 -8.69 11.92
C TRP A 186 -3.94 -8.07 11.23
N VAL A 187 -3.78 -6.74 11.28
CA VAL A 187 -2.58 -6.10 10.74
C VAL A 187 -1.44 -6.20 11.74
N TYR A 188 -0.26 -6.67 11.31
CA TYR A 188 0.93 -6.73 12.18
C TYR A 188 2.11 -5.92 11.65
N GLY A 189 2.04 -5.42 10.41
CA GLY A 189 3.02 -4.47 9.92
C GLY A 189 2.66 -3.80 8.60
N CYS A 190 3.32 -2.68 8.33
CA CYS A 190 3.19 -1.91 7.09
C CYS A 190 4.54 -1.35 6.67
N VAL A 191 4.89 -1.51 5.39
CA VAL A 191 6.11 -0.94 4.81
C VAL A 191 5.74 0.01 3.68
N SER A 192 6.03 1.30 3.85
CA SER A 192 5.91 2.30 2.78
C SER A 192 7.12 2.21 1.87
N MET A 193 6.89 1.91 0.59
CA MET A 193 7.96 1.66 -0.37
C MET A 193 8.42 2.97 -1.03
N PRO A 194 9.64 2.99 -1.61
CA PRO A 194 10.07 4.10 -2.43
C PRO A 194 9.12 4.39 -3.61
N SER A 195 9.09 5.65 -4.04
CA SER A 195 8.38 6.05 -5.27
C SER A 195 8.97 5.38 -6.51
N ASN A 196 8.16 5.14 -7.53
CA ASN A 196 8.59 4.57 -8.83
C ASN A 196 9.27 3.19 -8.74
N VAL A 197 8.90 2.39 -7.73
CA VAL A 197 9.35 0.98 -7.61
C VAL A 197 8.62 0.06 -8.59
N PHE A 198 7.36 0.36 -8.93
CA PHE A 198 6.60 -0.42 -9.90
C PHE A 198 6.70 0.16 -11.31
N ALA A 199 6.83 -0.73 -12.30
CA ALA A 199 7.15 -0.39 -13.68
C ALA A 199 6.10 0.44 -14.43
N THR A 200 4.85 0.48 -13.95
CA THR A 200 3.68 0.90 -14.74
C THR A 200 2.97 2.13 -14.22
N THR A 201 3.23 2.58 -12.98
CA THR A 201 2.52 3.73 -12.37
C THR A 201 3.42 4.54 -11.46
N GLY A 202 3.33 5.88 -11.52
CA GLY A 202 3.96 6.78 -10.53
C GLY A 202 3.23 6.83 -9.18
N THR A 203 2.34 5.87 -8.89
CA THR A 203 1.63 5.81 -7.61
C THR A 203 2.56 5.23 -6.55
N ASN A 204 2.71 5.93 -5.43
CA ASN A 204 3.41 5.40 -4.27
C ASN A 204 2.63 4.22 -3.69
N VAL A 205 3.37 3.23 -3.22
CA VAL A 205 2.83 1.96 -2.76
C VAL A 205 3.32 1.62 -1.37
N SER A 206 2.48 0.91 -0.64
CA SER A 206 2.84 0.30 0.63
C SER A 206 2.55 -1.20 0.55
N VAL A 207 3.20 -1.98 1.40
CA VAL A 207 2.90 -3.40 1.59
C VAL A 207 2.31 -3.56 2.99
N LEU A 208 1.08 -4.06 3.06
CA LEU A 208 0.44 -4.43 4.31
C LEU A 208 0.68 -5.90 4.60
N PHE A 209 0.90 -6.21 5.87
CA PHE A 209 1.12 -7.56 6.36
C PHE A 209 0.07 -7.92 7.40
N PHE A 210 -0.53 -9.10 7.23
CA PHE A 210 -1.60 -9.62 8.06
C PHE A 210 -1.19 -10.90 8.78
N ASP A 211 -1.68 -11.08 10.00
CA ASP A 211 -1.55 -12.31 10.79
C ASP A 211 -2.90 -12.58 11.46
N LYS A 212 -3.62 -13.59 10.98
CA LYS A 212 -4.95 -13.93 11.50
C LYS A 212 -4.94 -14.60 12.86
N SER A 213 -3.77 -15.01 13.36
CA SER A 213 -3.67 -15.52 14.73
C SER A 213 -3.92 -14.43 15.77
N ALA A 214 -3.80 -13.14 15.37
CA ALA A 214 -4.02 -11.98 16.24
C ALA A 214 -3.21 -12.04 17.55
N THR A 215 -2.02 -12.65 17.50
CA THR A 215 -1.14 -12.88 18.66
C THR A 215 -0.14 -11.74 18.90
N THR A 216 -0.08 -10.76 18.00
CA THR A 216 0.88 -9.67 18.07
C THR A 216 0.27 -8.48 18.82
N ASP A 217 1.00 -7.95 19.81
CA ASP A 217 0.57 -6.78 20.59
C ASP A 217 0.97 -5.44 19.94
N LYS A 218 1.94 -5.47 19.01
CA LYS A 218 2.52 -4.28 18.36
C LYS A 218 2.66 -4.43 16.86
N VAL A 219 2.21 -3.41 16.14
CA VAL A 219 2.32 -3.25 14.70
C VAL A 219 3.62 -2.54 14.36
N ILE A 220 4.44 -3.13 13.48
CA ILE A 220 5.68 -2.51 13.00
C ILE A 220 5.41 -1.68 11.73
N LEU A 221 5.66 -0.38 11.79
CA LEU A 221 5.50 0.54 10.65
C LEU A 221 6.88 0.99 10.19
N ILE A 222 7.18 0.83 8.91
CA ILE A 222 8.47 1.20 8.31
C ILE A 222 8.24 2.20 7.17
N ASP A 223 8.98 3.30 7.19
CA ASP A 223 9.09 4.24 6.08
C ASP A 223 10.37 4.00 5.28
N ALA A 224 10.28 3.18 4.24
CA ALA A 224 11.37 2.96 3.29
C ALA A 224 11.30 3.92 2.08
N SER A 225 10.46 4.96 2.11
CA SER A 225 10.22 5.83 0.94
C SER A 225 11.49 6.54 0.44
N LYS A 226 12.40 6.86 1.36
CA LYS A 226 13.68 7.52 1.08
C LYS A 226 14.76 6.58 0.54
N LEU A 227 14.59 5.26 0.70
CA LEU A 227 15.56 4.24 0.26
C LEU A 227 15.52 4.00 -1.25
N GLY A 228 16.51 3.26 -1.74
CA GLY A 228 16.63 2.82 -3.13
C GLY A 228 17.53 3.72 -3.96
N GLU A 229 18.07 3.14 -5.03
CA GLU A 229 18.82 3.85 -6.05
C GLU A 229 17.95 4.11 -7.28
N GLU A 230 18.15 5.28 -7.88
CA GLU A 230 17.51 5.61 -9.15
C GLU A 230 18.24 4.91 -10.30
N TYR A 231 17.46 4.37 -11.24
CA TYR A 231 17.97 3.85 -12.49
C TYR A 231 17.02 4.21 -13.63
N GLN A 232 17.56 4.23 -14.85
CA GLN A 232 16.79 4.56 -16.04
C GLN A 232 16.49 3.30 -16.83
N GLU A 233 15.22 3.07 -17.14
CA GLU A 233 14.78 1.99 -18.03
C GLU A 233 13.97 2.62 -19.16
N GLY A 234 14.59 2.78 -20.33
CA GLY A 234 14.06 3.57 -21.43
C GLY A 234 13.89 5.05 -21.04
N ASN A 235 12.67 5.58 -21.20
CA ASN A 235 12.34 6.97 -20.84
C ASN A 235 11.84 7.13 -19.39
N ASN A 236 11.77 6.05 -18.62
CA ASN A 236 11.21 6.07 -17.26
C ASN A 236 12.32 6.02 -16.21
N LYS A 237 12.29 6.98 -15.27
CA LYS A 237 13.08 6.93 -14.03
C LYS A 237 12.42 5.97 -13.06
N LYS A 238 13.16 4.97 -12.59
CA LYS A 238 12.69 3.94 -11.66
C LYS A 238 13.58 3.91 -10.43
N LYS A 239 13.04 3.34 -9.35
CA LYS A 239 13.79 3.15 -8.11
C LYS A 239 13.81 1.68 -7.75
N ARG A 240 14.99 1.16 -7.40
CA ARG A 240 15.13 -0.21 -6.90
C ARG A 240 15.85 -0.20 -5.55
N LEU A 241 15.42 -1.09 -4.66
CA LEU A 241 16.10 -1.29 -3.40
C LEU A 241 17.39 -2.07 -3.64
N ARG A 242 18.49 -1.60 -3.04
CA ARG A 242 19.76 -2.32 -3.04
C ARG A 242 19.70 -3.48 -2.04
N PRO A 243 20.50 -4.54 -2.20
CA PRO A 243 20.43 -5.72 -1.33
C PRO A 243 20.52 -5.39 0.17
N PHE A 244 21.45 -4.51 0.56
CA PHE A 244 21.61 -4.10 1.96
C PHE A 244 20.41 -3.31 2.51
N GLU A 245 19.67 -2.60 1.65
CA GLU A 245 18.45 -1.88 2.05
C GLU A 245 17.30 -2.85 2.27
N VAL A 246 17.21 -3.90 1.43
CA VAL A 246 16.27 -5.00 1.64
C VAL A 246 16.55 -5.69 2.97
N ASP A 247 17.82 -6.01 3.24
CA ASP A 247 18.21 -6.66 4.50
C ASP A 247 17.95 -5.76 5.71
N LYS A 248 18.16 -4.44 5.60
CA LYS A 248 17.79 -3.47 6.63
C LYS A 248 16.29 -3.52 6.91
N ILE A 249 15.45 -3.47 5.88
CA ILE A 249 13.98 -3.54 6.04
C ILE A 249 13.59 -4.87 6.68
N VAL A 250 14.15 -5.99 6.21
CA VAL A 250 13.83 -7.34 6.71
C VAL A 250 14.19 -7.48 8.19
N ASN A 251 15.42 -7.14 8.57
CA ASN A 251 15.86 -7.25 9.96
C ASN A 251 15.06 -6.33 10.88
N THR A 252 14.81 -5.09 10.46
CA THR A 252 14.04 -4.12 11.25
C THR A 252 12.60 -4.58 11.47
N PHE A 253 11.96 -5.13 10.42
CA PHE A 253 10.60 -5.62 10.49
C PHE A 253 10.47 -6.87 11.37
N LEU A 254 11.36 -7.86 11.20
CA LEU A 254 11.32 -9.11 11.94
C LEU A 254 11.70 -8.93 13.42
N ASP A 255 12.66 -8.05 13.71
CA ASP A 255 13.09 -7.76 15.08
C ASP A 255 12.20 -6.70 15.77
N LYS A 256 11.22 -6.12 15.05
CA LYS A 256 10.38 -4.99 15.50
C LYS A 256 11.20 -3.86 16.12
N LYS A 257 12.35 -3.56 15.52
CA LYS A 257 13.25 -2.50 15.98
C LYS A 257 12.63 -1.15 15.65
N ALA A 258 12.62 -0.24 16.63
CA ALA A 258 12.36 1.16 16.37
C ALA A 258 13.67 1.83 15.96
N GLU A 259 13.64 2.63 14.90
CA GLU A 259 14.78 3.37 14.38
C GLU A 259 14.31 4.74 13.94
N ASP A 260 15.03 5.77 14.39
CA ASP A 260 14.72 7.17 14.09
C ASP A 260 14.53 7.40 12.59
N ASP A 261 13.45 8.11 12.23
CA ASP A 261 13.05 8.45 10.87
C ASP A 261 12.90 7.27 9.90
N PHE A 262 12.84 6.03 10.41
CA PHE A 262 12.77 4.83 9.59
C PHE A 262 11.70 3.84 10.04
N SER A 263 11.56 3.57 11.33
CA SER A 263 10.62 2.55 11.82
C SER A 263 10.13 2.79 13.24
N VAL A 264 8.89 2.40 13.51
CA VAL A 264 8.27 2.48 14.83
C VAL A 264 7.41 1.25 15.11
N ALA A 265 7.46 0.74 16.35
CA ALA A 265 6.59 -0.34 16.81
C ALA A 265 5.50 0.25 17.70
N VAL A 266 4.28 0.30 17.18
CA VAL A 266 3.13 0.97 17.82
C VAL A 266 2.09 -0.05 18.29
N THR A 267 1.39 0.28 19.36
CA THR A 267 0.22 -0.45 19.86
C THR A 267 -1.02 -0.16 19.02
N TYR A 268 -2.04 -1.02 19.12
CA TYR A 268 -3.30 -0.80 18.40
C TYR A 268 -4.06 0.40 18.96
N GLU A 269 -3.90 0.72 20.24
CA GLU A 269 -4.44 1.89 20.91
C GLU A 269 -3.86 3.19 20.32
N GLU A 270 -2.54 3.28 20.20
CA GLU A 270 -1.87 4.44 19.56
C GLU A 270 -2.35 4.62 18.11
N ILE A 271 -2.56 3.51 17.39
CA ILE A 271 -3.12 3.55 16.03
C ILE A 271 -4.53 4.13 16.05
N LYS A 272 -5.39 3.73 16.98
CA LYS A 272 -6.76 4.24 17.13
C LYS A 272 -6.76 5.74 17.45
N GLU A 273 -5.90 6.19 18.36
CA GLU A 273 -5.73 7.60 18.73
C GLU A 273 -5.30 8.48 17.55
N LYS A 274 -4.40 7.97 16.69
CA LYS A 274 -3.98 8.63 15.45
C LYS A 274 -4.97 8.47 14.29
N GLY A 275 -6.20 8.03 14.58
CA GLY A 275 -7.23 7.89 13.58
C GLY A 275 -6.94 6.76 12.58
N TYR A 276 -6.45 5.62 13.06
CA TYR A 276 -6.14 4.38 12.32
C TYR A 276 -5.15 4.55 11.17
N SER A 277 -4.26 5.52 11.28
CA SER A 277 -3.19 5.72 10.30
C SER A 277 -2.09 4.69 10.50
N LEU A 278 -1.66 4.03 9.43
CA LEU A 278 -0.52 3.11 9.45
C LEU A 278 0.74 3.76 8.83
N SER A 279 0.77 5.09 8.73
CA SER A 279 1.94 5.83 8.25
C SER A 279 2.94 6.04 9.38
N ALA A 280 4.13 5.42 9.29
CA ALA A 280 5.19 5.51 10.30
C ALA A 280 5.55 6.96 10.64
N GLY A 281 5.58 7.86 9.65
CA GLY A 281 5.91 9.28 9.85
C GLY A 281 4.98 10.06 10.79
N GLN A 282 3.78 9.55 11.10
CA GLN A 282 2.88 10.19 12.08
C GLN A 282 3.18 9.83 13.54
N TYR A 283 4.10 8.88 13.73
CA TYR A 283 4.56 8.35 15.02
C TYR A 283 6.03 8.64 15.30
N PHE A 284 6.76 9.19 14.32
CA PHE A 284 8.10 9.69 14.59
C PHE A 284 7.99 10.90 15.51
N ASP A 285 8.82 10.90 16.57
CA ASP A 285 8.93 12.04 17.45
C ASP A 285 9.40 13.24 16.61
N ILE A 286 8.65 14.34 16.69
CA ILE A 286 9.08 15.61 16.10
C ILE A 286 10.27 16.07 16.93
N LYS A 287 11.48 15.72 16.49
CA LYS A 287 12.71 16.32 17.00
C LYS A 287 12.71 17.76 16.51
N ILE A 288 12.14 18.66 17.32
CA ILE A 288 12.40 20.09 17.18
C ILE A 288 13.88 20.24 17.52
N ALA A 289 14.73 20.19 16.50
CA ALA A 289 16.12 20.55 16.63
C ALA A 289 16.14 22.04 16.97
N TYR A 290 16.27 22.35 18.26
CA TYR A 290 16.67 23.67 18.69
C TYR A 290 18.13 23.82 18.24
N GLU A 291 18.34 24.56 17.16
CA GLU A 291 19.66 25.15 16.93
C GLU A 291 19.83 26.21 18.02
N ASP A 292 20.68 25.92 19.01
CA ASP A 292 21.14 26.92 19.97
C ASP A 292 21.93 27.96 19.18
N ILE A 293 21.22 29.00 18.73
CA ILE A 293 21.84 30.19 18.17
C ILE A 293 22.36 31.06 19.30
N THR A 294 23.55 31.60 19.14
CA THR A 294 24.09 32.58 20.07
C THR A 294 23.23 33.85 20.07
N GLU A 295 23.29 34.64 21.15
CA GLU A 295 22.58 35.94 21.23
C GLU A 295 22.93 36.87 20.06
N GLU A 296 24.18 36.83 19.60
CA GLU A 296 24.68 37.61 18.47
C GLU A 296 24.07 37.14 17.12
N GLU A 297 24.00 35.84 16.88
CA GLU A 297 23.33 35.27 15.71
C GLU A 297 21.82 35.54 15.70
N PHE A 298 21.17 35.46 16.87
CA PHE A 298 19.76 35.81 17.01
C PHE A 298 19.49 37.27 16.65
N ASN A 299 20.27 38.20 17.23
CA ASN A 299 20.13 39.62 16.95
C ASN A 299 20.39 39.93 15.47
N THR A 300 21.40 39.29 14.87
CA THR A 300 21.72 39.44 13.44
C THR A 300 20.57 38.97 12.57
N ARG A 301 20.02 37.76 12.81
CA ARG A 301 18.87 37.25 12.07
C ARG A 301 17.64 38.13 12.26
N MET A 302 17.37 38.62 13.46
CA MET A 302 16.22 39.49 13.71
C MET A 302 16.34 40.85 13.02
N THR A 303 17.53 41.46 13.01
CA THR A 303 17.76 42.69 12.25
C THR A 303 17.58 42.44 10.75
N GLN A 304 18.06 41.31 10.24
CA GLN A 304 17.85 40.91 8.85
C GLN A 304 16.36 40.77 8.52
N TYR A 305 15.60 40.03 9.34
CA TYR A 305 14.16 39.85 9.15
C TYR A 305 13.37 41.16 9.25
N GLN A 306 13.74 42.06 10.17
CA GLN A 306 13.14 43.39 10.25
C GLN A 306 13.39 44.19 8.97
N THR A 307 14.62 44.17 8.46
CA THR A 307 15.00 44.88 7.23
C THR A 307 14.23 44.34 6.03
N ASP A 308 14.15 43.02 5.89
CA ASP A 308 13.41 42.36 4.81
C ASP A 308 11.91 42.67 4.90
N LEU A 309 11.34 42.67 6.10
CA LEU A 309 9.94 42.98 6.33
C LEU A 309 9.62 44.45 5.99
N GLU A 310 10.49 45.39 6.38
CA GLU A 310 10.35 46.80 6.01
C GLU A 310 10.43 47.02 4.50
N ALA A 311 11.32 46.29 3.82
CA ALA A 311 11.42 46.32 2.36
C ALA A 311 10.12 45.79 1.70
N GLN A 312 9.56 44.70 2.23
CA GLN A 312 8.28 44.16 1.77
C GLN A 312 7.12 45.13 2.02
N PHE A 313 7.07 45.85 3.14
CA PHE A 313 6.06 46.88 3.38
C PHE A 313 6.16 48.04 2.40
N LYS A 314 7.37 48.51 2.09
CA LYS A 314 7.58 49.56 1.07
C LYS A 314 7.08 49.12 -0.30
N GLU A 315 7.39 47.88 -0.69
CA GLU A 315 6.94 47.34 -1.97
C GLU A 315 5.42 47.14 -2.01
N SER A 316 4.82 46.69 -0.90
CA SER A 316 3.36 46.59 -0.77
C SER A 316 2.70 47.96 -0.99
N HIS A 317 3.18 49.01 -0.32
CA HIS A 317 2.63 50.36 -0.50
C HIS A 317 2.82 50.90 -1.92
N ARG A 318 3.98 50.63 -2.54
CA ARG A 318 4.21 50.99 -3.96
C ARG A 318 3.19 50.35 -4.87
N LEU A 319 2.92 49.06 -4.68
CA LEU A 319 1.94 48.30 -5.47
C LEU A 319 0.51 48.80 -5.22
N GLU A 320 0.15 49.12 -3.97
CA GLU A 320 -1.15 49.73 -3.64
C GLU A 320 -1.38 51.04 -4.40
N GLU A 321 -0.39 51.94 -4.41
CA GLU A 321 -0.47 53.20 -5.16
C GLU A 321 -0.61 52.97 -6.67
N GLU A 322 0.14 52.01 -7.21
CA GLU A 322 0.11 51.66 -8.62
C GLU A 322 -1.25 51.07 -9.04
N ILE A 323 -1.81 50.16 -8.24
CA ILE A 323 -3.15 49.60 -8.43
C ILE A 323 -4.22 50.70 -8.41
N LEU A 324 -4.17 51.62 -7.45
CA LEU A 324 -5.11 52.74 -7.37
C LEU A 324 -5.00 53.68 -8.57
N LYS A 325 -3.79 53.93 -9.06
CA LYS A 325 -3.55 54.73 -10.26
C LYS A 325 -4.14 54.05 -11.50
N GLN A 326 -3.94 52.75 -11.65
CA GLN A 326 -4.51 51.97 -12.75
C GLN A 326 -6.05 51.94 -12.68
N LEU A 327 -6.64 51.71 -11.51
CA LEU A 327 -8.09 51.75 -11.30
C LEU A 327 -8.69 53.11 -11.67
N LYS A 328 -8.05 54.22 -11.28
CA LYS A 328 -8.49 55.57 -11.67
C LYS A 328 -8.37 55.84 -13.18
N SER A 329 -7.48 55.14 -13.87
CA SER A 329 -7.31 55.26 -15.32
C SER A 329 -8.35 54.47 -16.13
N LEU A 330 -9.01 53.49 -15.51
CA LEU A 330 -10.11 52.76 -16.14
C LEU A 330 -11.32 53.69 -16.28
N ARG A 331 -11.79 53.86 -17.51
CA ARG A 331 -13.06 54.53 -17.80
C ARG A 331 -14.03 53.55 -18.42
N TYR A 332 -15.30 53.77 -18.14
CA TYR A 332 -16.39 53.03 -18.78
C TYR A 332 -16.38 53.32 -20.28
N ASN A 333 -16.26 52.28 -21.10
CA ASN A 333 -16.22 52.43 -22.55
C ASN A 333 -17.65 52.67 -23.05
N THR A 334 -17.97 53.90 -23.45
CA THR A 334 -19.32 54.30 -23.91
C THR A 334 -19.57 54.06 -25.38
N ASP A 335 -18.61 53.46 -26.11
CA ASP A 335 -18.81 53.12 -27.52
C ASP A 335 -19.55 51.78 -27.66
N LYS A 336 -20.89 51.88 -27.65
CA LYS A 336 -21.81 50.94 -28.31
C LYS A 336 -23.01 51.67 -28.88
#